data_AF-A0A318U5N7-F1
#
_entry.id   AF-A0A318U5N7-F1
#
_cell.length_a   1.000
_cell.length_b   1.000
_cell.length_c   1.000
_cell.angle_alpha   90.00
_cell.angle_beta   90.00
_cell.angle_gamma   90.00
#
_symmetry.space_group_name_H-M   'P 1'
#
loop_
_entity.id
_entity.type
_entity.pdbx_description
1 polymer ?
#
loop_
_entity_poly.entity_id
_entity_poly.type
_entity_poly.pdbx_seq_one_letter_code
_entity_poly.pdbx_strand_id
1 'polypeptide(L)'
;MEKQQLRKYGRLHIANIVLPFIGFIFLIWLLISVATAGAAAAAGQNEAATFAIAGAAVSGLAIWLLLGFLGLILFIMTIVGTVYAFSAGSILAGIFYIIGIFIWIFAFVGAIIALVQVNRQIRKS
;
A
#
# COMPACT_ATOMS: atom_id res chain seq x y z
N MET A 1 -25.90 -11.62 1.08
CA MET A 1 -25.42 -10.28 0.66
C MET A 1 -25.93 -10.02 -0.75
N GLU A 2 -26.49 -8.84 -0.99
CA GLU A 2 -26.92 -8.40 -2.32
C GLU A 2 -25.70 -8.29 -3.27
N LYS A 3 -25.84 -8.61 -4.57
CA LYS A 3 -24.70 -8.62 -5.54
C LYS A 3 -23.89 -7.32 -5.54
N GLN A 4 -24.53 -6.18 -5.27
CA GLN A 4 -23.90 -4.87 -5.18
C GLN A 4 -22.91 -4.77 -4.00
N GLN A 5 -23.27 -5.36 -2.84
CA GLN A 5 -22.42 -5.38 -1.64
C GLN A 5 -21.17 -6.25 -1.87
N LEU A 6 -21.32 -7.40 -2.54
CA LEU A 6 -20.18 -8.26 -2.90
C LEU A 6 -19.19 -7.55 -3.83
N ARG A 7 -19.67 -6.75 -4.78
CA ARG A 7 -18.81 -5.93 -5.67
C ARG A 7 -18.06 -4.85 -4.89
N LYS A 8 -18.71 -4.17 -3.95
CA LYS A 8 -18.07 -3.17 -3.08
C LYS A 8 -16.96 -3.80 -2.22
N TYR A 9 -17.24 -4.98 -1.67
CA TYR A 9 -16.30 -5.75 -0.87
C TYR A 9 -15.08 -6.22 -1.70
N GLY A 10 -15.29 -6.73 -2.92
CA GLY A 10 -14.19 -7.05 -3.83
C GLY A 10 -13.29 -5.87 -4.18
N ARG A 11 -13.88 -4.67 -4.43
CA ARG A 11 -13.11 -3.44 -4.70
C ARG A 11 -12.23 -3.02 -3.55
N LEU A 12 -12.70 -3.18 -2.30
CA LEU A 12 -11.90 -2.87 -1.10
C LEU A 12 -10.62 -3.71 -1.05
N HIS A 13 -10.71 -5.02 -1.31
CA HIS A 13 -9.53 -5.89 -1.31
C HIS A 13 -8.57 -5.60 -2.46
N ILE A 14 -9.08 -5.26 -3.64
CA ILE A 14 -8.24 -4.82 -4.77
C ILE A 14 -7.48 -3.56 -4.37
N ALA A 15 -8.13 -2.60 -3.73
CA ALA A 15 -7.45 -1.40 -3.25
C ALA A 15 -6.38 -1.74 -2.19
N ASN A 16 -6.65 -2.66 -1.25
CA ASN A 16 -5.66 -3.17 -0.29
C ASN A 16 -4.47 -3.89 -0.94
N ILE A 17 -4.62 -4.37 -2.19
CA ILE A 17 -3.54 -4.97 -2.97
C ILE A 17 -2.75 -3.89 -3.72
N VAL A 18 -3.43 -2.92 -4.34
CA VAL A 18 -2.81 -1.93 -5.26
C VAL A 18 -2.15 -0.77 -4.53
N LEU A 19 -2.78 -0.22 -3.49
CA LEU A 19 -2.26 0.95 -2.76
C LEU A 19 -0.84 0.74 -2.17
N PRO A 20 -0.49 -0.44 -1.62
CA PRO A 20 0.88 -0.69 -1.19
C PRO A 20 1.90 -0.59 -2.33
N PHE A 21 1.56 -1.05 -3.55
CA PHE A 21 2.46 -0.94 -4.72
C PHE A 21 2.74 0.52 -5.10
N ILE A 22 1.73 1.39 -4.97
CA ILE A 22 1.92 2.82 -5.18
C ILE A 22 2.94 3.38 -4.17
N GLY A 23 2.87 2.95 -2.91
CA GLY A 23 3.86 3.30 -1.89
C GLY A 23 5.28 2.85 -2.25
N PHE A 24 5.42 1.62 -2.78
CA PHE A 24 6.72 1.13 -3.26
C PHE A 24 7.30 1.97 -4.39
N ILE A 25 6.47 2.45 -5.33
CA ILE A 25 6.94 3.32 -6.43
C ILE A 25 7.53 4.62 -5.87
N PHE A 26 6.87 5.24 -4.88
CA PHE A 26 7.39 6.45 -4.23
C PHE A 26 8.69 6.21 -3.46
N LEU A 27 8.84 5.05 -2.80
CA LEU A 27 10.09 4.67 -2.13
C LEU A 27 11.24 4.48 -3.13
N ILE A 28 10.99 3.81 -4.27
CA ILE A 28 12.00 3.66 -5.33
C ILE A 28 12.42 5.03 -5.86
N TRP A 29 11.46 5.92 -6.10
CA TRP A 29 11.76 7.28 -6.55
C TRP A 29 12.62 8.04 -5.55
N LEU A 30 12.34 7.93 -4.25
CA LEU A 30 13.16 8.53 -3.20
C LEU A 30 14.60 8.01 -3.23
N LEU A 31 14.79 6.70 -3.37
CA LEU A 31 16.11 6.08 -3.46
C LEU A 31 16.89 6.58 -4.69
N ILE A 32 16.23 6.73 -5.83
CA ILE A 32 16.84 7.29 -7.05
C ILE A 32 17.26 8.74 -6.83
N SER A 33 16.41 9.57 -6.22
CA SER A 33 16.71 10.98 -5.93
C SER A 33 17.91 11.13 -4.98
N VAL A 34 18.01 10.28 -3.96
CA VAL A 34 19.17 10.28 -3.05
C VAL A 34 20.43 9.78 -3.75
N ALA A 35 20.33 8.70 -4.54
CA ALA A 35 21.46 8.13 -5.27
C ALA A 35 22.03 9.10 -6.32
N THR A 36 21.17 9.82 -7.04
CA THR A 36 21.58 10.82 -8.03
C THR A 36 22.29 12.01 -7.38
N ALA A 37 21.79 12.49 -6.22
CA ALA A 37 22.47 13.51 -5.44
C ALA A 37 23.86 13.07 -4.97
N GLY A 38 23.97 11.83 -4.45
CA GLY A 38 25.26 11.26 -4.03
C GLY A 38 26.26 11.08 -5.18
N ALA A 39 25.77 10.66 -6.36
CA ALA A 39 26.60 10.48 -7.55
C ALA A 39 27.16 11.83 -8.06
N ALA A 40 26.35 12.90 -8.07
CA ALA A 40 26.81 14.23 -8.46
C ALA A 40 27.89 14.77 -7.52
N ALA A 41 27.75 14.54 -6.21
CA ALA A 41 28.75 14.91 -5.22
C ALA A 41 30.07 14.15 -5.42
N ALA A 42 30.00 12.83 -5.65
CA ALA A 42 31.18 11.99 -5.91
C ALA A 42 31.91 12.37 -7.20
N ALA A 43 31.20 12.91 -8.20
CA ALA A 43 31.77 13.40 -9.45
C ALA A 43 32.40 14.80 -9.35
N GLY A 44 32.43 15.42 -8.16
CA GLY A 44 32.97 16.76 -7.95
C GLY A 44 32.10 17.89 -8.52
N GLN A 45 30.85 17.61 -8.91
CA GLN A 45 29.93 18.59 -9.45
C GLN A 45 29.19 19.32 -8.33
N ASN A 46 29.90 20.14 -7.56
CA ASN A 46 29.41 20.71 -6.29
C ASN A 46 28.12 21.56 -6.41
N GLU A 47 27.96 22.34 -7.49
CA GLU A 47 26.73 23.10 -7.73
C GLU A 47 25.56 22.17 -8.03
N ALA A 48 25.73 21.23 -8.97
CA ALA A 48 24.71 20.25 -9.33
C ALA A 48 24.33 19.35 -8.14
N ALA A 49 25.31 18.96 -7.31
CA ALA A 49 25.08 18.20 -6.08
C ALA A 49 24.26 18.99 -5.06
N THR A 50 24.57 20.28 -4.86
CA THR A 50 23.83 21.14 -3.93
C THR A 50 22.38 21.31 -4.38
N PHE A 51 22.15 21.54 -5.68
CA PHE A 51 20.78 21.57 -6.25
C PHE A 51 20.06 20.23 -6.10
N ALA A 52 20.73 19.11 -6.39
CA ALA A 52 20.17 17.77 -6.27
C ALA A 52 19.84 17.41 -4.81
N ILE A 53 20.67 17.80 -3.84
CA ILE A 53 20.43 17.60 -2.40
C ILE A 53 19.23 18.42 -1.94
N ALA A 54 19.15 19.70 -2.33
CA ALA A 54 17.99 20.53 -2.01
C ALA A 54 16.69 19.95 -2.60
N GLY A 55 16.73 19.52 -3.86
CA GLY A 55 15.62 18.83 -4.51
C GLY A 55 15.24 17.51 -3.82
N ALA A 56 16.22 16.68 -3.45
CA ALA A 56 16.02 15.42 -2.74
C ALA A 56 15.45 15.63 -1.33
N ALA A 57 15.84 16.71 -0.63
CA ALA A 57 15.33 17.04 0.69
C ALA A 57 13.87 17.48 0.64
N VAL A 58 13.53 18.41 -0.27
CA VAL A 58 12.14 18.89 -0.44
C VAL A 58 11.23 17.76 -0.90
N SER A 59 11.66 17.01 -1.91
CA SER A 59 10.88 15.89 -2.42
C SER A 59 10.81 14.72 -1.45
N GLY A 60 11.86 14.51 -0.65
CA GLY A 60 11.86 13.56 0.45
C GLY A 60 10.83 13.89 1.51
N LEU A 61 10.73 15.14 1.96
CA LEU A 61 9.69 15.57 2.90
C LEU A 61 8.28 15.36 2.34
N ALA A 62 8.05 15.73 1.08
CA ALA A 62 6.77 15.53 0.41
C ALA A 62 6.39 14.03 0.32
N ILE A 63 7.36 13.18 -0.02
CA ILE A 63 7.16 11.73 -0.11
C ILE A 63 6.92 11.11 1.26
N TRP A 64 7.63 11.53 2.31
CA TRP A 64 7.38 11.05 3.66
C TRP A 64 5.97 11.39 4.14
N LEU A 65 5.49 12.61 3.85
CA LEU A 65 4.11 13.00 4.13
C LEU A 65 3.12 12.13 3.33
N LEU A 66 3.34 11.95 2.03
CA LEU A 66 2.49 11.10 1.19
C LEU A 66 2.46 9.65 1.65
N LEU A 67 3.60 9.06 2.00
CA LEU A 67 3.72 7.70 2.53
C LEU A 67 3.06 7.58 3.90
N GLY A 68 3.14 8.61 4.75
CA GLY A 68 2.43 8.67 6.03
C GLY A 68 0.92 8.67 5.85
N PHE A 69 0.40 9.52 4.97
CA PHE A 69 -1.03 9.52 4.61
C PHE A 69 -1.47 8.20 3.98
N LEU A 70 -0.67 7.65 3.07
CA LEU A 70 -0.93 6.35 2.45
C LEU A 70 -0.95 5.23 3.49
N GLY A 71 0.00 5.24 4.43
CA GLY A 71 0.05 4.30 5.55
C GLY A 71 -1.20 4.37 6.43
N LEU A 72 -1.67 5.57 6.74
CA LEU A 72 -2.93 5.77 7.49
C LEU A 72 -4.14 5.22 6.72
N ILE A 73 -4.22 5.49 5.41
CA ILE A 73 -5.29 4.95 4.55
C ILE A 73 -5.26 3.42 4.55
N LEU A 74 -4.07 2.82 4.36
CA LEU A 74 -3.89 1.38 4.37
C LEU A 74 -4.26 0.76 5.72
N PHE A 75 -3.91 1.41 6.82
CA PHE A 75 -4.29 0.97 8.16
C PHE A 75 -5.81 0.95 8.33
N ILE A 76 -6.50 2.04 7.98
CA ILE A 76 -7.97 2.11 8.03
C ILE A 76 -8.59 1.02 7.15
N MET A 77 -8.09 0.85 5.93
CA MET A 77 -8.61 -0.16 5.02
C MET A 77 -8.32 -1.60 5.47
N THR A 78 -7.26 -1.83 6.24
CA THR A 78 -6.97 -3.13 6.86
C THR A 78 -7.99 -3.44 7.96
N ILE A 79 -8.36 -2.45 8.78
CA ILE A 79 -9.44 -2.58 9.77
C ILE A 79 -10.77 -2.89 9.08
N VAL A 80 -11.14 -2.10 8.07
CA VAL A 80 -12.38 -2.30 7.32
C VAL A 80 -12.37 -3.68 6.62
N GLY A 81 -11.24 -4.06 6.03
CA GLY A 81 -11.04 -5.38 5.42
C GLY A 81 -11.22 -6.52 6.41
N THR A 82 -10.75 -6.37 7.64
CA THR A 82 -10.93 -7.32 8.73
C THR A 82 -12.41 -7.52 9.05
N VAL A 83 -13.14 -6.43 9.29
CA VAL A 83 -14.58 -6.47 9.63
C VAL A 83 -15.37 -7.16 8.53
N TYR A 84 -15.14 -6.77 7.28
CA TYR A 84 -15.87 -7.38 6.18
C TYR A 84 -15.48 -8.85 5.96
N ALA A 85 -14.20 -9.24 6.15
CA ALA A 85 -13.76 -10.63 6.07
C ALA A 85 -14.53 -11.54 7.04
N PHE A 86 -14.68 -11.12 8.29
CA PHE A 86 -15.49 -11.87 9.24
C PHE A 86 -16.98 -11.87 8.87
N SER A 87 -17.53 -10.74 8.40
CA SER A 87 -18.94 -10.66 7.97
C SER A 87 -19.27 -11.57 6.78
N ALA A 88 -18.29 -11.85 5.92
CA ALA A 88 -18.42 -12.73 4.76
C ALA A 88 -18.11 -14.21 5.07
N GLY A 89 -17.82 -14.55 6.34
CA GLY A 89 -17.50 -15.91 6.79
C GLY A 89 -16.04 -16.33 6.57
N SER A 90 -15.14 -15.39 6.21
CA SER A 90 -13.73 -15.67 5.95
C SER A 90 -12.86 -15.49 7.19
N ILE A 91 -12.91 -16.46 8.10
CA ILE A 91 -12.13 -16.43 9.35
C ILE A 91 -10.62 -16.32 9.05
N LEU A 92 -10.13 -17.11 8.09
CA LEU A 92 -8.73 -17.11 7.71
C LEU A 92 -8.27 -15.73 7.21
N ALA A 93 -9.01 -15.11 6.29
CA ALA A 93 -8.65 -13.77 5.80
C ALA A 93 -8.71 -12.71 6.91
N GLY A 94 -9.67 -12.81 7.83
CA GLY A 94 -9.76 -11.95 9.01
C GLY A 94 -8.52 -12.05 9.90
N ILE A 95 -8.04 -13.26 10.20
CA ILE A 95 -6.81 -13.47 10.99
C ILE A 95 -5.60 -12.88 10.27
N PHE A 96 -5.46 -13.13 8.97
CA PHE A 96 -4.38 -12.55 8.16
C PHE A 96 -4.41 -11.02 8.17
N TYR A 97 -5.59 -10.41 8.16
CA TYR A 97 -5.71 -8.96 8.30
C TYR A 97 -5.32 -8.43 9.68
N ILE A 98 -5.66 -9.14 10.77
CA ILE A 98 -5.24 -8.76 12.12
C ILE A 98 -3.72 -8.80 12.25
N ILE A 99 -3.08 -9.87 11.81
CA ILE A 99 -1.61 -9.96 11.76
C ILE A 99 -1.06 -8.88 10.82
N GLY A 100 -1.79 -8.63 9.73
CA GLY A 100 -1.53 -7.63 8.71
C GLY A 100 -1.39 -6.19 9.21
N ILE A 101 -2.00 -5.87 10.35
CA ILE A 101 -1.85 -4.57 11.01
C ILE A 101 -0.39 -4.33 11.42
N PHE A 102 0.30 -5.37 11.89
CA PHE A 102 1.69 -5.29 12.33
C PHE A 102 2.66 -5.64 11.20
N ILE A 103 2.27 -6.54 10.31
CA ILE A 103 3.13 -7.05 9.23
C ILE A 103 2.38 -6.98 7.91
N TRP A 104 2.68 -5.97 7.10
CA TRP A 104 1.93 -5.63 5.89
C TRP A 104 1.78 -6.80 4.88
N ILE A 105 2.77 -7.70 4.80
CA ILE A 105 2.72 -8.91 3.94
C ILE A 105 1.51 -9.78 4.27
N PHE A 106 1.12 -9.89 5.55
CA PHE A 106 -0.04 -10.69 5.94
C PHE A 106 -1.36 -10.02 5.53
N ALA A 107 -1.44 -8.68 5.55
CA ALA A 107 -2.60 -7.96 5.04
C ALA A 107 -2.79 -8.19 3.53
N PHE A 108 -1.68 -8.26 2.78
CA PHE A 108 -1.70 -8.59 1.35
C PHE A 108 -2.24 -10.01 1.09
N VAL A 109 -1.73 -11.00 1.82
CA VAL A 109 -2.21 -12.39 1.71
C VAL A 109 -3.69 -12.49 2.09
N GLY A 110 -4.11 -11.83 3.17
CA GLY A 110 -5.50 -11.76 3.60
C GLY A 110 -6.41 -11.15 2.53
N ALA A 111 -5.96 -10.09 1.86
CA ALA A 111 -6.69 -9.45 0.76
C ALA A 111 -6.90 -10.38 -0.44
N ILE A 112 -5.87 -11.15 -0.82
CA ILE A 112 -5.98 -12.13 -1.91
C ILE A 112 -6.97 -13.24 -1.55
N ILE A 113 -6.86 -13.82 -0.35
CA ILE A 113 -7.76 -14.89 0.10
C ILE A 113 -9.21 -14.41 0.10
N ALA A 114 -9.46 -13.22 0.66
CA ALA A 114 -10.78 -12.63 0.69
C ALA A 114 -11.32 -12.37 -0.73
N LEU A 115 -10.50 -11.78 -1.62
CA LEU A 115 -10.89 -11.51 -3.01
C LEU A 115 -11.27 -12.78 -3.79
N VAL A 116 -10.50 -13.86 -3.62
CA VAL A 116 -10.81 -15.16 -4.24
C VAL A 116 -12.16 -15.69 -3.76
N GLN A 117 -12.45 -15.58 -2.47
CA GLN A 117 -13.73 -16.01 -1.92
C GLN A 117 -14.90 -15.16 -2.42
N VAL A 118 -14.74 -13.84 -2.49
CA VAL A 118 -15.75 -12.93 -3.06
C VAL A 118 -16.06 -13.30 -4.51
N ASN A 119 -15.03 -13.49 -5.33
CA ASN A 119 -15.21 -13.88 -6.73
C ASN A 119 -15.90 -15.24 -6.87
N ARG A 120 -15.59 -16.20 -5.99
CA ARG A 120 -16.31 -17.49 -5.94
C ARG A 120 -17.78 -17.31 -5.57
N GLN A 121 -18.10 -16.44 -4.60
CA GLN A 121 -19.48 -16.17 -4.20
C GLN A 121 -20.27 -15.47 -5.31
N ILE A 122 -19.67 -14.48 -5.99
CA ILE A 122 -20.31 -13.77 -7.12
C ILE A 122 -20.63 -14.74 -8.27
N ARG A 123 -19.72 -15.66 -8.61
CA ARG A 123 -19.96 -16.65 -9.68
C ARG A 123 -21.08 -17.65 -9.35
N LYS A 124 -21.37 -17.87 -8.07
CA LYS A 124 -22.41 -18.80 -7.61
C LYS A 124 -23.78 -18.15 -7.43
N SER A 125 -23.87 -16.81 -7.44
CA SER A 125 -25.11 -16.02 -7.31
C SER A 125 -25.60 -15.49 -8.65
#